data_AF-A0A8J4WJ01-F1
#
_entry.id   AF-A0A8J4WJ01-F1
#
_cell.length_a   1.000
_cell.length_b   1.000
_cell.length_c   1.000
_cell.angle_alpha   90.00
_cell.angle_beta   90.00
_cell.angle_gamma   90.00
#
_symmetry.space_group_name_H-M   'P 1'
#
loop_
_entity.id
_entity.type
_entity.pdbx_description
1 polymer ?
#
loop_
_entity_poly.entity_id
_entity_poly.type
_entity_poly.pdbx_seq_one_letter_code
_entity_poly.pdbx_strand_id
1 'polypeptide(L)'
;MVVVNVLEDLLDKFFNPHQTHEALALKFHLLACCLRKAQEYLTGDAQPRVGGESGAEKRDNQLTIAPRLLGLIRSFLRGGDPHGLPIGQEKFLRQTLLSFPHHESTLWKHVVNQVSGVQPGYSPTSLSVIDQAITGQGPAVMAFGDEPSHCCTTCGDGQPVKIMLCRECKEVGYCSVICQRLHWFTHKKFCRILKAHHDACERSQKRAQAQAMTDNS
;
A
#
# COMPACT_ATOMS: atom_id res chain seq x y z
N MET A 1 19.73 -3.24 14.17
CA MET A 1 19.58 -2.86 15.60
C MET A 1 19.92 -1.39 15.85
N VAL A 2 21.16 -0.92 15.63
CA VAL A 2 21.53 0.51 15.86
C VAL A 2 20.61 1.50 15.17
N VAL A 3 20.26 1.28 13.90
CA VAL A 3 19.38 2.18 13.14
C VAL A 3 17.95 2.23 13.71
N VAL A 4 17.43 1.12 14.22
CA VAL A 4 16.08 1.08 14.82
C VAL A 4 16.06 1.92 16.10
N ASN A 5 17.07 1.76 16.95
CA ASN A 5 17.20 2.54 18.17
C ASN A 5 17.32 4.04 17.87
N VAL A 6 18.09 4.43 16.84
CA VAL A 6 18.18 5.83 16.41
C VAL A 6 16.82 6.39 15.99
N LEU A 7 15.97 5.62 15.32
CA LEU A 7 14.63 6.06 14.94
C LEU A 7 13.71 6.22 16.16
N GLU A 8 13.86 5.36 17.18
CA GLU A 8 13.12 5.47 18.45
C GLU A 8 13.59 6.68 19.26
N ASP A 9 14.90 6.92 19.35
CA ASP A 9 15.44 8.13 19.99
C ASP A 9 14.97 9.41 19.29
N LEU A 10 14.89 9.40 17.94
CA LEU A 10 14.34 10.51 17.17
C LEU A 10 12.85 10.70 17.43
N LEU A 11 12.08 9.62 17.53
CA LEU A 11 10.66 9.68 17.88
C LEU A 11 10.47 10.40 19.21
N ASP A 12 11.17 9.98 20.27
CA ASP A 12 11.08 10.58 21.59
C ASP A 12 11.52 12.05 21.58
N LYS A 13 12.56 12.36 20.79
CA LYS A 13 13.04 13.73 20.61
C LYS A 13 11.99 14.63 19.94
N PHE A 14 11.23 14.13 18.98
CA PHE A 14 10.21 14.92 18.26
C PHE A 14 8.82 14.86 18.91
N PHE A 15 8.67 14.12 20.00
CA PHE A 15 7.43 14.02 20.76
C PHE A 15 7.69 14.37 22.23
N ASN A 16 8.01 15.64 22.48
CA ASN A 16 8.26 16.15 23.84
C ASN A 16 7.46 17.44 24.12
N PRO A 17 7.25 17.84 25.39
CA PRO A 17 6.43 19.01 25.74
C PRO A 17 6.88 20.34 25.11
N HIS A 18 8.14 20.48 24.73
CA HIS A 18 8.69 21.69 24.11
C HIS A 18 8.67 21.65 22.58
N GLN A 19 8.58 20.46 21.98
CA GLN A 19 8.58 20.26 20.54
C GLN A 19 7.78 19.00 20.19
N THR A 20 6.51 19.19 19.84
CA THR A 20 5.62 18.10 19.39
C THR A 20 5.42 18.16 17.89
N HIS A 21 6.05 17.24 17.17
CA HIS A 21 5.89 17.08 15.73
C HIS A 21 5.28 15.70 15.41
N GLU A 22 3.98 15.56 15.67
CA GLU A 22 3.26 14.27 15.62
C GLU A 22 3.48 13.49 14.32
N ALA A 23 3.47 14.17 13.17
CA ALA A 23 3.71 13.53 11.87
C ALA A 23 5.13 12.96 11.72
N LEU A 24 6.15 13.61 12.30
CA LEU A 24 7.52 13.10 12.25
C LEU A 24 7.68 11.91 13.20
N ALA A 25 7.13 12.00 14.42
CA ALA A 25 7.13 10.91 15.38
C ALA A 25 6.47 9.64 14.79
N LEU A 26 5.32 9.80 14.13
CA LEU A 26 4.64 8.70 13.45
C LEU A 26 5.48 8.13 12.28
N LYS A 27 6.14 8.98 11.47
CA LYS A 27 7.06 8.53 10.41
C LYS A 27 8.21 7.71 10.96
N PHE A 28 8.86 8.17 12.03
CA PHE A 28 9.99 7.45 12.63
C PHE A 28 9.55 6.08 13.17
N HIS A 29 8.38 6.01 13.81
CA HIS A 29 7.79 4.75 14.26
C HIS A 29 7.52 3.78 13.10
N LEU A 30 6.89 4.27 12.02
CA LEU A 30 6.59 3.47 10.82
C LEU A 30 7.89 2.91 10.21
N LEU A 31 8.93 3.74 10.08
CA LEU A 31 10.24 3.32 9.58
C LEU A 31 10.90 2.29 10.49
N ALA A 32 10.85 2.48 11.81
CA ALA A 32 11.41 1.55 12.79
C ALA A 32 10.73 0.18 12.70
N CYS A 33 9.39 0.15 12.63
CA CYS A 33 8.62 -1.09 12.44
C CYS A 33 8.93 -1.78 11.10
N CYS A 34 9.07 -1.03 10.00
CA CYS A 34 9.46 -1.58 8.70
C CYS A 34 10.84 -2.25 8.76
N LEU A 35 11.83 -1.59 9.39
CA LEU A 35 13.17 -2.15 9.55
C LEU A 35 13.19 -3.38 10.46
N ARG A 36 12.44 -3.36 11.57
CA ARG A 36 12.25 -4.55 12.42
C ARG A 36 11.68 -5.72 11.62
N LYS A 37 10.64 -5.46 10.82
CA LYS A 37 10.00 -6.49 10.00
C LYS A 37 10.94 -7.04 8.92
N ALA A 38 11.72 -6.17 8.28
CA ALA A 38 12.77 -6.59 7.35
C ALA A 38 13.84 -7.44 8.05
N GLN A 39 14.26 -7.05 9.26
CA GLN A 39 15.22 -7.79 10.05
C GLN A 39 14.70 -9.19 10.40
N GLU A 40 13.43 -9.34 10.83
CA GLU A 40 12.83 -10.65 11.10
C GLU A 40 12.98 -11.62 9.92
N TYR A 41 12.77 -11.14 8.69
CA TYR A 41 12.94 -11.95 7.48
C TYR A 41 14.41 -12.21 7.13
N LEU A 42 15.31 -11.27 7.44
CA LEU A 42 16.75 -11.41 7.17
C LEU A 42 17.44 -12.34 8.17
N THR A 43 17.07 -12.30 9.45
CA THR A 43 17.71 -13.06 10.53
C THR A 43 17.00 -14.35 10.88
N GLY A 44 15.68 -14.41 10.71
CA GLY A 44 14.90 -15.60 11.02
C GLY A 44 15.06 -16.69 9.96
N ASP A 45 15.13 -17.95 10.41
CA ASP A 45 14.79 -19.14 9.61
C ASP A 45 13.28 -19.22 9.29
N ALA A 46 12.54 -18.15 9.56
CA ALA A 46 11.12 -18.04 9.31
C ALA A 46 10.85 -18.03 7.80
N GLN A 47 10.71 -19.21 7.22
CA GLN A 47 9.76 -19.41 6.13
C GLN A 47 8.37 -19.11 6.70
N PRO A 48 7.70 -18.04 6.27
CA PRO A 48 6.25 -18.04 6.36
C PRO A 48 5.80 -19.23 5.52
N ARG A 49 4.97 -20.12 6.07
CA ARG A 49 4.23 -21.08 5.25
C ARG A 49 3.41 -20.25 4.26
N VAL A 50 3.93 -20.10 3.04
CA VAL A 50 3.17 -19.58 1.92
C VAL A 50 2.10 -20.63 1.69
N GLY A 51 0.93 -20.42 2.31
CA GLY A 51 -0.25 -21.22 2.03
C GLY A 51 -0.51 -21.19 0.54
N GLY A 52 -0.33 -22.36 -0.08
CA GLY A 52 -0.86 -22.74 -1.39
C GLY A 52 -0.42 -21.91 -2.58
N GLU A 53 0.72 -22.27 -3.18
CA GLU A 53 0.86 -22.53 -4.62
C GLU A 53 2.31 -22.96 -4.87
N SER A 54 2.53 -24.27 -4.84
CA SER A 54 3.70 -24.97 -5.36
C SER A 54 3.78 -24.76 -6.88
N GLY A 55 4.27 -23.61 -7.31
CA GLY A 55 4.77 -23.37 -8.65
C GLY A 55 6.27 -23.17 -8.54
N ALA A 56 7.06 -24.05 -9.15
CA ALA A 56 8.50 -23.88 -9.29
C ALA A 56 8.79 -22.56 -10.03
N GLU A 57 9.00 -21.48 -9.28
CA GLU A 57 9.46 -20.22 -9.86
C GLU A 57 10.93 -20.38 -10.21
N LYS A 58 11.20 -20.49 -11.51
CA LYS A 58 12.54 -20.34 -12.07
C LYS A 58 13.20 -19.12 -11.43
N ARG A 59 14.40 -19.30 -10.87
CA ARG A 59 15.24 -18.18 -10.39
C ARG A 59 15.36 -17.17 -11.52
N ASP A 60 14.68 -16.03 -11.36
CA ASP A 60 14.74 -14.94 -12.34
C ASP A 60 16.05 -14.20 -12.08
N ASN A 61 17.05 -14.44 -12.94
CA ASN A 61 18.42 -13.94 -12.78
C ASN A 61 18.54 -12.40 -12.85
N GLN A 62 17.41 -11.71 -13.07
CA GLN A 62 17.31 -10.27 -13.23
C GLN A 62 16.85 -9.53 -11.96
N LEU A 63 16.41 -10.25 -10.93
CA LEU A 63 15.95 -9.62 -9.69
C LEU A 63 17.04 -9.67 -8.62
N THR A 64 17.79 -8.58 -8.47
CA THR A 64 18.88 -8.42 -7.48
C THR A 64 18.36 -8.16 -6.07
N ILE A 65 17.26 -8.80 -5.66
CA ILE A 65 16.69 -8.67 -4.31
C ILE A 65 17.07 -9.91 -3.50
N ALA A 66 17.57 -9.71 -2.29
CA ALA A 66 17.84 -10.82 -1.37
C ALA A 66 16.58 -11.72 -1.25
N PRO A 67 16.68 -13.05 -1.46
CA PRO A 67 15.51 -13.94 -1.49
C PRO A 67 14.61 -13.83 -0.25
N ARG A 68 15.21 -13.57 0.92
CA ARG A 68 14.50 -13.34 2.19
C ARG A 68 13.62 -12.08 2.16
N LEU A 69 14.11 -10.98 1.58
CA LEU A 69 13.34 -9.75 1.42
C LEU A 69 12.25 -9.87 0.34
N LEU A 70 12.45 -10.70 -0.68
CA LEU A 70 11.40 -11.03 -1.64
C LEU A 70 10.19 -11.68 -0.95
N GLY A 71 10.42 -12.54 0.05
CA GLY A 71 9.38 -13.11 0.89
C GLY A 71 8.56 -12.05 1.61
N LEU A 72 9.23 -11.05 2.21
CA LEU A 72 8.56 -9.92 2.86
C LEU A 72 7.73 -9.11 1.86
N ILE A 73 8.29 -8.73 0.71
CA ILE A 73 7.58 -7.97 -0.33
C ILE A 73 6.31 -8.70 -0.77
N ARG A 74 6.40 -10.01 -1.04
CA ARG A 74 5.25 -10.83 -1.42
C ARG A 74 4.22 -10.94 -0.29
N SER A 75 4.68 -10.98 0.96
CA SER A 75 3.76 -10.97 2.10
C SER A 75 2.94 -9.69 2.15
N PHE A 76 3.55 -8.53 1.86
CA PHE A 76 2.88 -7.23 1.85
C PHE A 76 1.96 -7.04 0.65
N LEU A 77 2.43 -7.42 -0.55
CA LEU A 77 1.66 -7.30 -1.78
C LEU A 77 0.48 -8.26 -1.88
N ARG A 78 0.35 -9.24 -0.97
CA ARG A 78 -0.72 -10.22 -1.02
C ARG A 78 -2.09 -9.52 -0.97
N GLY A 79 -2.86 -9.67 -2.04
CA GLY A 79 -4.21 -9.14 -2.17
C GLY A 79 -5.25 -9.97 -1.42
N GLY A 80 -6.30 -9.31 -0.94
CA GLY A 80 -7.51 -9.93 -0.39
C GLY A 80 -8.73 -9.70 -1.29
N ASP A 81 -9.78 -10.49 -1.09
CA ASP A 81 -11.07 -10.28 -1.74
C ASP A 81 -11.74 -8.96 -1.30
N PRO A 82 -12.59 -8.34 -2.13
CA PRO A 82 -12.94 -8.74 -3.50
C PRO A 82 -12.05 -8.11 -4.59
N HIS A 83 -11.32 -7.04 -4.29
CA HIS A 83 -10.62 -6.22 -5.31
C HIS A 83 -9.10 -6.40 -5.34
N GLY A 84 -8.53 -7.28 -4.52
CA GLY A 84 -7.10 -7.54 -4.49
C GLY A 84 -6.27 -6.50 -3.74
N LEU A 85 -6.89 -5.69 -2.86
CA LEU A 85 -6.17 -4.72 -2.03
C LEU A 85 -5.18 -5.42 -1.08
N PRO A 86 -4.01 -4.82 -0.77
CA PRO A 86 -2.88 -5.48 -0.13
C PRO A 86 -3.12 -5.76 1.37
N ILE A 87 -3.84 -6.85 1.68
CA ILE A 87 -4.21 -7.23 3.06
C ILE A 87 -3.00 -7.52 3.96
N GLY A 88 -1.89 -7.97 3.37
CA GLY A 88 -0.66 -8.22 4.11
C GLY A 88 -0.05 -6.93 4.65
N GLN A 89 0.06 -5.91 3.80
CA GLN A 89 0.48 -4.57 4.20
C GLN A 89 -0.52 -3.95 5.19
N GLU A 90 -1.82 -4.10 4.93
CA GLU A 90 -2.88 -3.60 5.79
C GLU A 90 -2.76 -4.11 7.24
N LYS A 91 -2.57 -5.43 7.40
CA LYS A 91 -2.37 -6.04 8.74
C LYS A 91 -1.12 -5.52 9.43
N PHE A 92 -0.02 -5.38 8.69
CA PHE A 92 1.23 -4.84 9.22
C PHE A 92 1.08 -3.39 9.69
N LEU A 93 0.44 -2.54 8.91
CA LEU A 93 0.23 -1.12 9.25
C LEU A 93 -0.71 -0.97 10.46
N ARG A 94 -1.79 -1.73 10.52
CA ARG A 94 -2.68 -1.74 11.70
C ARG A 94 -1.94 -2.16 12.97
N GLN A 95 -1.12 -3.20 12.89
CA GLN A 95 -0.30 -3.62 14.03
C GLN A 95 0.73 -2.55 14.43
N THR A 96 1.31 -1.86 13.44
CA THR A 96 2.26 -0.78 13.67
C THR A 96 1.60 0.42 14.35
N LEU A 97 0.38 0.78 13.95
CA LEU A 97 -0.39 1.84 14.62
C LEU A 97 -0.67 1.49 16.09
N LEU A 98 -1.02 0.25 16.39
CA LEU A 98 -1.27 -0.20 17.77
C LEU A 98 -0.02 -0.23 18.65
N SER A 99 1.17 -0.26 18.07
CA SER A 99 2.43 -0.27 18.82
C SER A 99 3.07 1.11 18.95
N PHE A 100 2.38 2.18 18.52
CA PHE A 100 2.88 3.55 18.61
C PHE A 100 2.87 4.02 20.07
N PRO A 101 3.99 4.52 20.63
CA PRO A 101 4.07 4.79 22.07
C PRO A 101 3.21 5.97 22.56
N HIS A 102 2.89 6.93 21.69
CA HIS A 102 2.19 8.17 22.07
C HIS A 102 0.72 8.17 21.68
N HIS A 103 -0.10 7.39 22.38
CA HIS A 103 -1.55 7.29 22.14
C HIS A 103 -2.32 8.58 22.42
N GLU A 104 -1.70 9.57 23.07
CA GLU A 104 -2.22 10.91 23.29
C GLU A 104 -2.26 11.77 22.00
N SER A 105 -1.43 11.43 21.00
CA SER A 105 -1.33 12.12 19.71
C SER A 105 -2.70 12.27 19.04
N THR A 106 -3.03 13.49 18.64
CA THR A 106 -4.28 13.81 17.96
C THR A 106 -4.32 13.21 16.55
N LEU A 107 -3.19 13.27 15.83
CA LEU A 107 -2.97 12.66 14.53
C LEU A 107 -3.15 11.14 14.60
N TRP A 108 -2.51 10.47 15.55
CA TRP A 108 -2.65 9.02 15.73
C TRP A 108 -4.09 8.63 16.04
N LYS A 109 -4.77 9.33 16.97
CA LYS A 109 -6.19 9.10 17.28
C LYS A 109 -7.06 9.22 16.03
N HIS A 110 -6.82 10.26 15.21
CA HIS A 110 -7.53 10.46 13.95
C HIS A 110 -7.33 9.27 13.00
N VAL A 111 -6.07 8.88 12.77
CA VAL A 111 -5.72 7.75 11.90
C VAL A 111 -6.35 6.44 12.38
N VAL A 112 -6.22 6.11 13.68
CA VAL A 112 -6.76 4.87 14.25
C VAL A 112 -8.29 4.82 14.19
N ASN A 113 -8.96 5.96 14.42
CA ASN A 113 -10.43 6.03 14.31
C ASN A 113 -10.89 5.80 12.86
N GLN A 114 -10.20 6.37 11.87
CA GLN A 114 -10.53 6.13 10.47
C GLN A 114 -10.24 4.69 10.04
N VAL A 115 -9.09 4.14 10.41
CA VAL A 115 -8.69 2.78 10.05
C VAL A 115 -9.57 1.73 10.73
N SER A 116 -9.97 1.93 11.99
CA SER A 116 -10.82 0.97 12.71
C SER A 116 -12.24 0.86 12.15
N GLY A 117 -12.76 1.93 11.52
CA GLY A 117 -14.06 1.92 10.84
C GLY A 117 -14.10 1.13 9.52
N VAL A 118 -12.95 0.71 9.00
CA VAL A 118 -12.85 0.02 7.70
C VAL A 118 -12.32 -1.39 7.89
N GLN A 119 -12.95 -2.38 7.26
CA GLN A 119 -12.48 -3.76 7.30
C GLN A 119 -11.19 -3.94 6.47
N PRO A 120 -10.22 -4.78 6.91
CA PRO A 120 -9.03 -5.05 6.12
C PRO A 120 -9.36 -5.60 4.72
N GLY A 121 -8.75 -5.03 3.68
CA GLY A 121 -9.04 -5.40 2.28
C GLY A 121 -10.09 -4.50 1.60
N TYR A 122 -10.64 -3.52 2.32
CA TYR A 122 -11.51 -2.48 1.78
C TYR A 122 -10.81 -1.12 1.73
N SER A 123 -11.42 -0.19 0.99
CA SER A 123 -10.96 1.20 0.89
C SER A 123 -11.69 2.09 1.92
N PRO A 124 -11.06 3.15 2.47
CA PRO A 124 -9.63 3.50 2.31
C PRO A 124 -8.71 2.49 3.02
N THR A 125 -7.55 2.23 2.42
CA THR A 125 -6.50 1.40 3.03
C THR A 125 -5.83 2.15 4.20
N SER A 126 -5.23 1.41 5.13
CA SER A 126 -4.42 2.00 6.20
C SER A 126 -3.30 2.88 5.64
N LEU A 127 -2.67 2.47 4.53
CA LEU A 127 -1.62 3.27 3.90
C LEU A 127 -2.16 4.61 3.41
N SER A 128 -3.31 4.62 2.71
CA SER A 128 -3.91 5.87 2.22
C SER A 128 -4.34 6.80 3.35
N VAL A 129 -4.85 6.25 4.46
CA VAL A 129 -5.22 7.06 5.64
C VAL A 129 -3.98 7.67 6.29
N ILE A 130 -2.93 6.87 6.49
CA ILE A 130 -1.66 7.32 7.06
C ILE A 130 -1.02 8.40 6.17
N ASP A 131 -0.97 8.16 4.86
CA ASP A 131 -0.39 9.10 3.90
C ASP A 131 -1.15 10.43 3.89
N GLN A 132 -2.49 10.38 3.81
CA GLN A 132 -3.33 11.58 3.88
C GLN A 132 -3.11 12.37 5.17
N ALA A 133 -3.06 11.68 6.31
CA ALA A 133 -2.88 12.31 7.61
C ALA A 133 -1.49 12.97 7.75
N ILE A 134 -0.47 12.36 7.16
CA ILE A 134 0.92 12.84 7.23
C ILE A 134 1.21 13.96 6.23
N THR A 135 0.70 13.84 5.00
CA THR A 135 1.01 14.73 3.89
C THR A 135 0.01 15.88 3.80
N GLY A 136 -1.15 15.76 4.44
CA GLY A 136 -2.22 16.77 4.42
C GLY A 136 -2.93 16.90 3.07
N GLN A 137 -2.53 16.11 2.08
CA GLN A 137 -3.19 16.02 0.79
C GLN A 137 -4.14 14.82 0.80
N GLY A 138 -5.34 14.99 0.21
CA GLY A 138 -6.29 13.89 0.02
C GLY A 138 -5.63 12.69 -0.68
N PRO A 139 -6.21 11.49 -0.60
CA PRO A 139 -5.55 10.25 -0.99
C PRO A 139 -5.05 10.30 -2.43
N ALA A 140 -3.75 10.58 -2.63
CA ALA A 140 -3.09 10.56 -3.93
C ALA A 140 -3.02 9.13 -4.50
N VAL A 141 -3.16 8.13 -3.62
CA VAL A 141 -2.96 6.72 -3.96
C VAL A 141 -4.19 6.07 -4.57
N MET A 142 -5.40 6.56 -4.28
CA MET A 142 -6.67 6.02 -4.81
C MET A 142 -7.76 7.10 -4.69
N ALA A 143 -7.66 8.17 -5.46
CA ALA A 143 -8.84 8.96 -5.75
C ALA A 143 -9.78 8.05 -6.55
N PHE A 144 -10.94 7.71 -5.99
CA PHE A 144 -12.09 7.27 -6.79
C PHE A 144 -12.53 8.48 -7.63
N GLY A 145 -11.79 8.71 -8.71
CA GLY A 145 -11.93 9.80 -9.65
C GLY A 145 -11.23 9.40 -10.94
N ASP A 146 -11.67 9.96 -12.06
CA ASP A 146 -11.37 9.56 -13.44
C ASP A 146 -9.90 9.61 -13.89
N GLU A 147 -8.95 9.84 -12.98
CA GLU A 147 -7.54 9.83 -13.29
C GLU A 147 -6.87 8.48 -13.00
N PRO A 148 -6.06 7.95 -13.94
CA PRO A 148 -5.25 6.76 -13.71
C PRO A 148 -4.39 6.90 -12.45
N SER A 149 -4.19 5.81 -11.72
CA SER A 149 -3.28 5.79 -10.58
C SER A 149 -1.91 6.34 -10.98
N HIS A 150 -1.54 7.48 -10.38
CA HIS A 150 -0.26 8.17 -10.63
C HIS A 150 0.94 7.47 -10.00
N CYS A 151 0.69 6.41 -9.24
CA CYS A 151 1.68 5.69 -8.47
C CYS A 151 1.72 4.22 -8.88
N CYS A 152 2.89 3.62 -8.78
CA CYS A 152 3.07 2.20 -8.99
C CYS A 152 2.37 1.41 -7.87
N THR A 153 1.51 0.47 -8.23
CA THR A 153 0.82 -0.43 -7.29
C THR A 153 1.78 -1.32 -6.49
N THR A 154 3.03 -1.48 -6.92
CA THR A 154 4.02 -2.36 -6.29
C THR A 154 4.94 -1.63 -5.32
N CYS A 155 5.58 -0.54 -5.75
CA CYS A 155 6.55 0.19 -4.93
C CYS A 155 5.99 1.50 -4.34
N GLY A 156 4.86 1.99 -4.83
CA GLY A 156 4.30 3.28 -4.43
C GLY A 156 4.93 4.50 -5.11
N ASP A 157 6.02 4.33 -5.87
CA ASP A 157 6.67 5.45 -6.58
C ASP A 157 5.76 6.02 -7.65
N GLY A 158 5.79 7.34 -7.82
CA GLY A 158 5.08 8.07 -8.87
C GLY A 158 6.02 8.84 -9.80
N GLN A 159 5.56 10.01 -10.24
CA GLN A 159 6.33 10.96 -11.06
C GLN A 159 7.79 11.10 -10.56
N PRO A 160 8.79 11.21 -11.47
CA PRO A 160 8.67 11.46 -12.91
C PRO A 160 8.52 10.18 -13.76
N VAL A 161 8.39 9.00 -13.15
CA VAL A 161 8.33 7.75 -13.91
C VAL A 161 6.96 7.58 -14.55
N LYS A 162 6.93 7.36 -15.86
CA LYS A 162 5.69 7.04 -16.58
C LYS A 162 5.11 5.72 -16.07
N ILE A 163 3.91 5.78 -15.51
CA ILE A 163 3.17 4.60 -15.07
C ILE A 163 2.56 3.88 -16.28
N MET A 164 2.83 2.57 -16.36
CA MET A 164 2.28 1.66 -17.36
C MET A 164 1.10 0.91 -16.77
N LEU A 165 -0.11 1.16 -17.29
CA LEU A 165 -1.30 0.43 -16.87
C LEU A 165 -1.25 -1.02 -17.34
N CYS A 166 -1.84 -1.91 -16.53
CA CYS A 166 -2.08 -3.29 -16.94
C CYS A 166 -2.93 -3.30 -18.22
N ARG A 167 -2.43 -3.96 -19.27
CA ARG A 167 -3.08 -3.98 -20.59
C ARG A 167 -4.47 -4.62 -20.57
N GLU A 168 -4.71 -5.52 -19.62
CA GLU A 168 -5.94 -6.30 -19.53
C GLU A 168 -7.02 -5.58 -18.72
N CYS A 169 -6.72 -5.19 -17.47
CA CYS A 169 -7.72 -4.58 -16.59
C CYS A 169 -7.73 -3.07 -16.60
N LYS A 170 -6.64 -2.41 -17.00
CA LYS A 170 -6.43 -0.95 -16.97
C LYS A 170 -6.54 -0.26 -15.61
N GLU A 171 -6.92 -0.97 -14.55
CA GLU A 171 -7.07 -0.42 -13.18
C GLU A 171 -5.76 -0.29 -12.38
N VAL A 172 -4.74 -1.11 -12.64
CA VAL A 172 -3.46 -1.08 -11.88
C VAL A 172 -2.30 -0.61 -12.75
N GLY A 173 -1.37 0.12 -12.13
CA GLY A 173 -0.25 0.76 -12.81
C GLY A 173 1.12 0.34 -12.27
N TYR A 174 2.11 0.27 -13.16
CA TYR A 174 3.48 -0.12 -12.82
C TYR A 174 4.52 0.84 -13.37
N CYS A 175 5.51 1.21 -12.56
CA CYS A 175 6.64 2.02 -13.01
C CYS A 175 7.64 1.22 -13.88
N SER A 176 7.58 -0.12 -13.83
CA SER A 176 8.49 -1.01 -14.55
C SER A 176 7.92 -2.42 -14.71
N VAL A 177 8.49 -3.18 -15.65
CA VAL A 177 8.20 -4.62 -15.83
C VAL A 177 8.59 -5.41 -14.57
N ILE A 178 9.61 -4.97 -13.84
CA ILE A 178 10.03 -5.59 -12.58
C ILE A 178 8.91 -5.49 -11.53
N CYS A 179 8.35 -4.30 -11.33
CA CYS A 179 7.21 -4.11 -10.41
C CYS A 179 5.99 -4.93 -10.84
N GLN A 180 5.68 -4.96 -12.14
CA GLN A 180 4.61 -5.81 -12.65
C GLN A 180 4.82 -7.28 -12.29
N ARG A 181 6.02 -7.83 -12.52
CA ARG A 181 6.37 -9.23 -12.18
C ARG A 181 6.27 -9.50 -10.68
N LEU A 182 6.77 -8.58 -9.85
CA LEU A 182 6.71 -8.67 -8.39
C LEU A 182 5.28 -8.75 -7.85
N HIS A 183 4.33 -8.06 -8.49
CA HIS A 183 2.92 -8.05 -8.09
C HIS A 183 2.08 -9.14 -8.78
N TRP A 184 2.52 -9.67 -9.93
CA TRP A 184 1.73 -10.56 -10.78
C TRP A 184 1.18 -11.80 -10.07
N PHE A 185 1.94 -12.39 -9.13
CA PHE A 185 1.54 -13.58 -8.39
C PHE A 185 0.18 -13.44 -7.69
N THR A 186 -0.17 -12.22 -7.24
CA THR A 186 -1.48 -11.91 -6.65
C THR A 186 -2.41 -11.25 -7.67
N HIS A 187 -1.92 -10.31 -8.49
CA HIS A 187 -2.75 -9.55 -9.40
C HIS A 187 -3.48 -10.43 -10.42
N LYS A 188 -2.83 -11.51 -10.92
CA LYS A 188 -3.43 -12.45 -11.87
C LYS A 188 -4.79 -13.00 -11.42
N LYS A 189 -5.02 -13.12 -10.10
CA LYS A 189 -6.26 -13.63 -9.49
C LYS A 189 -7.40 -12.60 -9.58
N PHE A 190 -7.06 -11.31 -9.43
CA PHE A 190 -8.02 -10.21 -9.36
C PHE A 190 -8.17 -9.45 -10.68
N CYS A 191 -7.25 -9.62 -11.64
CA CYS A 191 -7.22 -8.89 -12.90
C CYS A 191 -8.55 -8.91 -13.66
N ARG A 192 -9.25 -10.06 -13.68
CA ARG A 192 -10.57 -10.18 -14.34
C ARG A 192 -11.66 -9.41 -13.62
N ILE A 193 -11.63 -9.41 -12.29
CA ILE A 193 -12.60 -8.67 -11.46
C ILE A 193 -12.39 -7.16 -11.68
N LEU A 194 -11.14 -6.71 -11.66
CA LEU A 194 -10.77 -5.33 -11.92
C LEU A 194 -11.16 -4.88 -13.33
N LYS A 195 -10.99 -5.74 -14.34
CA LYS A 195 -11.46 -5.45 -15.70
C LYS A 195 -12.97 -5.25 -15.76
N ALA A 196 -13.73 -6.15 -15.13
CA ALA A 196 -15.19 -6.02 -15.09
C ALA A 196 -15.64 -4.72 -14.39
N HIS A 197 -14.93 -4.32 -13.33
CA HIS A 197 -15.13 -3.03 -12.66
C HIS A 197 -14.86 -1.85 -13.61
N HIS A 198 -13.69 -1.83 -14.25
CA HIS A 198 -13.31 -0.80 -15.24
C HIS A 198 -14.38 -0.63 -16.32
N ASP A 199 -14.75 -1.73 -16.98
CA ASP A 199 -15.73 -1.73 -18.07
C ASP A 199 -17.12 -1.27 -17.59
N ALA A 200 -17.50 -1.57 -16.34
CA ALA A 200 -18.76 -1.09 -15.75
C ALA A 200 -18.74 0.42 -15.50
N CYS A 201 -17.66 0.95 -14.92
CA CYS A 201 -17.47 2.38 -14.70
C CYS A 201 -17.48 3.16 -16.03
N GLU A 202 -16.70 2.71 -17.02
CA GLU A 202 -16.60 3.36 -18.33
C GLU A 202 -17.96 3.42 -19.04
N ARG A 203 -18.75 2.34 -18.97
CA ARG A 203 -20.12 2.31 -19.53
C ARG A 203 -21.05 3.29 -18.82
N SER A 204 -21.00 3.36 -17.49
CA SER A 204 -21.82 4.28 -16.72
C SER A 204 -21.50 5.74 -17.04
N GLN A 205 -20.21 6.07 -17.19
CA GLN A 205 -19.75 7.41 -17.57
C GLN A 205 -20.23 7.82 -18.95
N LYS A 206 -20.07 6.94 -19.96
CA LYS A 206 -20.56 7.21 -21.32
C LYS A 206 -22.06 7.44 -21.36
N ARG A 207 -22.84 6.70 -20.55
CA ARG A 207 -24.29 6.89 -20.42
C ARG A 207 -24.64 8.24 -19.79
N ALA A 208 -23.98 8.60 -18.69
CA ALA A 208 -24.17 9.89 -18.03
C ALA A 208 -23.80 11.07 -18.94
N GLN A 209 -22.70 10.97 -19.69
CA GLN A 209 -22.29 11.98 -20.66
C GLN A 209 -23.31 12.12 -21.80
N ALA A 210 -23.82 11.00 -22.34
CA ALA A 210 -24.83 11.03 -23.39
C ALA A 210 -26.14 11.67 -22.92
N GLN A 211 -26.58 11.38 -21.68
CA GLN A 211 -27.78 11.98 -21.07
C GLN A 211 -27.60 13.49 -20.83
N ALA A 212 -26.43 13.93 -20.35
CA ALA A 212 -26.14 15.35 -20.18
C ALA A 212 -26.14 16.13 -21.51
N MET A 213 -25.77 15.50 -22.62
CA MET A 213 -25.81 16.12 -23.95
C MET A 213 -27.24 16.23 -24.49
N THR A 214 -28.14 15.29 -24.17
CA THR A 214 -29.55 15.35 -24.57
C THR A 214 -30.35 16.35 -23.77
N ASP A 215 -30.04 16.55 -22.49
CA ASP A 215 -30.76 17.48 -21.60
C ASP A 215 -30.40 18.95 -21.84
N ASN A 216 -29.29 19.21 -22.54
CA ASN A 216 -28.77 20.55 -22.84
C ASN A 216 -28.98 20.97 -24.31
N SER A 217 -29.79 20.21 -25.07
CA SER A 217 -30.18 20.47 -26.46
C SER A 217 -31.67 20.77 -26.56
#